data_AF-A0A4U5N5N3-F1
#
_entry.id   AF-A0A4U5N5N3-F1
#
_cell.length_a   1.000
_cell.length_b   1.000
_cell.length_c   1.000
_cell.angle_alpha   90.00
_cell.angle_beta   90.00
_cell.angle_gamma   90.00
#
_symmetry.space_group_name_H-M   'P 1'
#
loop_
_entity.id
_entity.type
_entity.pdbx_description
1 polymer ?
#
loop_
_entity_poly.entity_id
_entity_poly.type
_entity_poly.pdbx_seq_one_letter_code
_entity_poly.pdbx_strand_id
1 'polypeptide(L)'
;MSRPITSSNSSQFPKKQLEWISSLIQRYQDQLPTNTGRPIDRETRQLLDTTHSCIINVSKNHLHMVIVSLVRVLKAVNASRWTSELALTQSRLIVMETLLECLNEAEGPLTRKPEREACMGQLLEEMWQVITSCPPGTQVPETATAIVARVGALYSTMMIARLDVMLEALKNEETPDDQIDDALKHLSMMSYVTYVLCDVIKILNQVLSHYPVRKEYTEAMCSMLCSIIWKWIEANPDQFGLLQHSAHEQLSGTLGVLWLHELHCLAMPKVVLCFA
;
A
#
# COMPACT_ATOMS: atom_id res chain seq x y z
N MET A 1 54.87 -22.60 4.71
CA MET A 1 53.63 -23.06 5.38
C MET A 1 52.79 -21.82 5.69
N SER A 2 51.86 -21.50 4.80
CA SER A 2 51.04 -20.28 4.86
C SER A 2 49.79 -20.56 5.68
N ARG A 3 49.52 -19.75 6.71
CA ARG A 3 48.27 -19.79 7.46
C ARG A 3 47.16 -19.13 6.63
N PRO A 4 45.93 -19.67 6.57
CA PRO A 4 44.82 -18.98 5.92
C PRO A 4 44.28 -17.89 6.86
N ILE A 5 44.17 -16.67 6.32
CA ILE A 5 43.37 -15.59 6.90
C ILE A 5 41.91 -15.88 6.51
N THR A 6 41.09 -16.33 7.45
CA THR A 6 39.64 -16.34 7.26
C THR A 6 39.10 -14.96 7.58
N SER A 7 39.02 -14.10 6.57
CA SER A 7 38.18 -12.90 6.61
C SER A 7 36.80 -13.24 6.07
N SER A 8 35.83 -13.38 6.97
CA SER A 8 34.41 -13.35 6.62
C SER A 8 33.70 -12.41 7.58
N ASN A 9 33.88 -11.11 7.34
CA ASN A 9 32.98 -10.08 7.85
C ASN A 9 31.63 -10.25 7.13
N SER A 10 30.80 -11.13 7.68
CA SER A 10 29.36 -11.10 7.41
C SER A 10 28.75 -10.04 8.31
N SER A 11 28.01 -9.14 7.69
CA SER A 11 27.34 -7.97 8.28
C SER A 11 26.32 -8.38 9.34
N GLN A 12 26.76 -8.76 10.54
CA GLN A 12 25.89 -8.98 11.68
C GLN A 12 25.40 -7.61 12.18
N PHE A 13 24.10 -7.35 12.00
CA PHE A 13 23.40 -6.31 12.76
C PHE A 13 23.73 -6.46 14.25
N PRO A 14 24.01 -5.37 14.98
CA PRO A 14 24.32 -5.47 16.40
C PRO A 14 23.07 -5.96 17.15
N LYS A 15 23.10 -7.21 17.65
CA LYS A 15 22.00 -7.89 18.35
C LYS A 15 21.25 -7.00 19.36
N LYS A 16 22.01 -6.15 20.06
CA LYS A 16 21.51 -5.17 21.03
C LYS A 16 20.48 -4.19 20.45
N GLN A 17 20.63 -3.80 19.19
CA GLN A 17 19.72 -2.86 18.54
C GLN A 17 18.37 -3.52 18.21
N LEU A 18 18.39 -4.76 17.73
CA LEU A 18 17.18 -5.52 17.45
C LEU A 18 16.39 -5.82 18.73
N GLU A 19 17.09 -6.19 19.81
CA GLU A 19 16.49 -6.42 21.13
C GLU A 19 15.81 -5.15 21.66
N TRP A 20 16.47 -4.00 21.53
CA TRP A 20 15.91 -2.73 21.98
C TRP A 20 14.64 -2.34 21.20
N ILE A 21 14.66 -2.45 19.86
CA ILE A 21 13.45 -2.20 19.04
C ILE A 21 12.33 -3.16 19.45
N SER A 22 12.65 -4.43 19.69
CA SER A 22 11.66 -5.42 20.12
C SER A 22 11.05 -5.07 21.48
N SER A 23 11.86 -4.67 22.45
CA SER A 23 11.37 -4.22 23.77
C SER A 23 10.53 -2.94 23.68
N LEU A 24 10.89 -2.02 22.78
CA LEU A 24 10.12 -0.81 22.53
C LEU A 24 8.72 -1.14 21.96
N ILE A 25 8.67 -2.00 20.96
CA ILE A 25 7.40 -2.45 20.36
C ILE A 25 6.56 -3.26 21.35
N GLN A 26 7.19 -4.10 22.18
CA GLN A 26 6.45 -4.84 23.22
C GLN A 26 5.79 -3.88 24.21
N ARG A 27 6.53 -2.89 24.71
CA ARG A 27 5.98 -1.87 25.61
C ARG A 27 4.82 -1.10 24.97
N TYR A 28 4.96 -0.75 23.71
CA TYR A 28 3.91 -0.10 22.94
C TYR A 28 2.65 -0.98 22.85
N GLN A 29 2.81 -2.27 22.55
CA GLN A 29 1.72 -3.24 22.50
C GLN A 29 1.03 -3.38 23.87
N ASP A 30 1.79 -3.48 24.97
CA ASP A 30 1.25 -3.65 26.32
C ASP A 30 0.38 -2.45 26.77
N GLN A 31 0.60 -1.27 26.19
CA GLN A 31 -0.15 -0.04 26.47
C GLN A 31 -1.46 0.09 25.68
N LEU A 32 -1.72 -0.80 24.72
CA LEU A 32 -2.93 -0.74 23.90
C LEU A 32 -4.18 -1.10 24.72
N PRO A 33 -5.33 -0.45 24.45
CA PRO A 33 -6.61 -0.77 25.09
C PRO A 33 -6.97 -2.26 25.11
N THR A 34 -6.62 -3.01 24.05
CA THR A 34 -6.87 -4.46 24.00
C THR A 34 -6.13 -5.25 25.09
N ASN A 35 -4.97 -4.76 25.57
CA ASN A 35 -4.13 -5.44 26.55
C ASN A 35 -4.31 -4.88 27.97
N THR A 36 -4.63 -3.60 28.11
CA THR A 36 -4.88 -3.00 29.42
C THR A 36 -6.28 -3.32 29.95
N GLY A 37 -7.23 -3.61 29.05
CA GLY A 37 -8.64 -3.87 29.40
C GLY A 37 -9.34 -2.67 30.04
N ARG A 38 -8.74 -1.49 29.96
CA ARG A 38 -9.20 -0.25 30.59
C ARG A 38 -9.23 0.88 29.57
N PRO A 39 -10.15 1.86 29.69
CA PRO A 39 -10.05 3.10 28.94
C PRO A 39 -8.68 3.76 29.16
N ILE A 40 -8.16 4.41 28.13
CA ILE A 40 -6.88 5.13 28.23
C ILE A 40 -7.06 6.32 29.18
N ASP A 41 -6.43 6.24 30.35
CA ASP A 41 -6.31 7.39 31.25
C ASP A 41 -5.18 8.33 30.81
N ARG A 42 -5.07 9.47 31.49
CA ARG A 42 -4.10 10.52 31.13
C ARG A 42 -2.65 10.02 31.19
N GLU A 43 -2.31 9.22 32.19
CA GLU A 43 -0.94 8.71 32.38
C GLU A 43 -0.58 7.68 31.31
N THR A 44 -1.49 6.75 31.03
CA THR A 44 -1.35 5.76 29.95
C THR A 44 -1.23 6.46 28.61
N ARG A 45 -2.01 7.52 28.37
CA ARG A 45 -1.91 8.31 27.14
C ARG A 45 -0.54 8.95 26.97
N GLN A 46 -0.02 9.61 28.01
CA GLN A 46 1.30 10.24 27.95
C GLN A 46 2.43 9.22 27.68
N LEU A 47 2.33 8.04 28.30
CA LEU A 47 3.32 6.98 28.10
C LEU A 47 3.23 6.40 26.68
N LEU A 48 2.01 6.24 26.16
CA LEU A 48 1.76 5.82 24.78
C LEU A 48 2.32 6.84 23.79
N ASP A 49 2.06 8.14 23.99
CA ASP A 49 2.57 9.22 23.13
C ASP A 49 4.12 9.28 23.13
N THR A 50 4.74 9.03 24.29
CA THR A 50 6.20 8.94 24.41
C THR A 50 6.75 7.75 23.64
N THR A 51 6.12 6.58 23.79
CA THR A 51 6.53 5.34 23.13
C THR A 51 6.33 5.44 21.61
N HIS A 52 5.20 6.01 21.20
CA HIS A 52 4.86 6.36 19.82
C HIS A 52 5.96 7.22 19.19
N SER A 53 6.28 8.37 19.81
CA SER A 53 7.31 9.30 19.31
C SER A 53 8.68 8.61 19.15
N CYS A 54 9.02 7.71 20.07
CA CYS A 54 10.24 6.91 19.95
C CYS A 54 10.19 5.97 18.74
N ILE A 55 9.06 5.28 18.50
CA ILE A 55 8.86 4.42 17.33
C ILE A 55 9.00 5.23 16.02
N ILE A 56 8.40 6.41 15.94
CA ILE A 56 8.53 7.30 14.79
C ILE A 56 9.99 7.68 14.55
N ASN A 57 10.74 8.04 15.59
CA ASN A 57 12.16 8.38 15.44
C ASN A 57 13.01 7.18 14.97
N VAL A 58 12.70 5.97 15.44
CA VAL A 58 13.40 4.75 15.03
C VAL A 58 13.09 4.37 13.58
N SER A 59 11.85 4.57 13.14
CA SER A 59 11.42 4.19 11.79
C SER A 59 12.21 4.92 10.70
N LYS A 60 12.69 6.14 10.96
CA LYS A 60 13.54 6.93 10.05
C LYS A 60 14.77 6.14 9.55
N ASN A 61 15.39 5.35 10.42
CA ASN A 61 16.57 4.54 10.07
C ASN A 61 16.26 3.04 9.92
N HIS A 62 15.14 2.59 10.50
CA HIS A 62 14.82 1.17 10.64
C HIS A 62 13.40 0.82 10.21
N LEU A 63 12.86 1.54 9.22
CA LEU A 63 11.47 1.46 8.76
C LEU A 63 10.96 0.01 8.65
N HIS A 64 11.61 -0.82 7.83
CA HIS A 64 11.19 -2.22 7.63
C HIS A 64 11.04 -3.03 8.94
N MET A 65 11.96 -2.90 9.90
CA MET A 65 11.86 -3.61 11.19
C MET A 65 10.68 -3.12 12.02
N VAL A 66 10.44 -1.80 11.99
CA VAL A 66 9.31 -1.17 12.68
C VAL A 66 7.99 -1.60 12.04
N ILE A 67 7.86 -1.53 10.71
CA ILE A 67 6.65 -1.94 9.98
C ILE A 67 6.34 -3.41 10.23
N VAL A 68 7.31 -4.34 10.08
CA VAL A 68 7.09 -5.77 10.37
C VAL A 68 6.59 -5.97 11.81
N SER A 69 7.16 -5.23 12.76
CA SER A 69 6.80 -5.37 14.17
C SER A 69 5.42 -4.79 14.49
N LEU A 70 5.07 -3.63 13.92
CA LEU A 70 3.74 -3.03 14.05
C LEU A 70 2.66 -3.85 13.35
N VAL A 71 2.96 -4.46 12.20
CA VAL A 71 2.07 -5.43 11.52
C VAL A 71 1.79 -6.62 12.44
N ARG A 72 2.81 -7.14 13.14
CA ARG A 72 2.62 -8.21 14.14
C ARG A 72 1.71 -7.76 15.30
N VAL A 73 1.88 -6.53 15.79
CA VAL A 73 1.01 -5.95 16.82
C VAL A 73 -0.43 -5.84 16.32
N LEU A 74 -0.64 -5.35 15.09
CA LEU A 74 -1.96 -5.24 14.48
C LEU A 74 -2.65 -6.61 14.35
N LYS A 75 -1.91 -7.65 13.94
CA LYS A 75 -2.41 -9.03 13.92
C LYS A 75 -2.86 -9.51 15.29
N ALA A 76 -2.07 -9.22 16.33
CA ALA A 76 -2.42 -9.59 17.70
C ALA A 76 -3.66 -8.85 18.20
N VAL A 77 -3.79 -7.55 17.88
CA VAL A 77 -4.99 -6.75 18.13
C VAL A 77 -6.20 -7.38 17.43
N ASN A 78 -6.09 -7.69 16.13
CA ASN A 78 -7.18 -8.29 15.35
C ASN A 78 -7.60 -9.69 15.85
N ALA A 79 -6.67 -10.45 16.42
CA ALA A 79 -6.94 -11.77 16.98
C ALA A 79 -7.52 -11.72 18.42
N SER A 80 -7.61 -10.54 19.03
CA SER A 80 -8.07 -10.39 20.42
C SER A 80 -9.57 -10.69 20.55
N ARG A 81 -9.91 -11.79 21.23
CA ARG A 81 -11.30 -12.27 21.40
C ARG A 81 -12.01 -11.77 22.66
N TRP A 82 -11.26 -11.29 23.65
CA TRP A 82 -11.74 -11.00 25.00
C TRP A 82 -11.75 -9.50 25.33
N THR A 83 -11.86 -8.66 24.30
CA THR A 83 -11.83 -7.19 24.44
C THR A 83 -13.14 -6.58 23.93
N SER A 84 -13.46 -5.37 24.40
CA SER A 84 -14.63 -4.65 23.90
C SER A 84 -14.39 -4.18 22.47
N GLU A 85 -15.45 -4.05 21.67
CA GLU A 85 -15.37 -3.55 20.30
C GLU A 85 -14.74 -2.14 20.24
N LEU A 86 -15.03 -1.30 21.24
CA LEU A 86 -14.42 0.02 21.38
C LEU A 86 -12.90 -0.07 21.58
N ALA A 87 -12.43 -0.92 22.49
CA ALA A 87 -11.00 -1.10 22.76
C ALA A 87 -10.27 -1.71 21.54
N LEU A 88 -10.91 -2.64 20.85
CA LEU A 88 -10.41 -3.21 19.60
C LEU A 88 -10.25 -2.14 18.52
N THR A 89 -11.28 -1.32 18.31
CA THR A 89 -11.29 -0.23 17.33
C THR A 89 -10.23 0.82 17.64
N GLN A 90 -10.14 1.26 18.91
CA GLN A 90 -9.13 2.22 19.35
C GLN A 90 -7.71 1.68 19.16
N SER A 91 -7.46 0.43 19.54
CA SER A 91 -6.13 -0.19 19.39
C SER A 91 -5.74 -0.33 17.92
N ARG A 92 -6.69 -0.70 17.03
CA ARG A 92 -6.48 -0.74 15.58
C ARG A 92 -6.05 0.64 15.06
N LEU A 93 -6.82 1.68 15.39
CA LEU A 93 -6.53 3.04 14.97
C LEU A 93 -5.16 3.50 15.45
N ILE A 94 -4.84 3.34 16.74
CA ILE A 94 -3.55 3.70 17.31
C ILE A 94 -2.38 3.04 16.54
N VAL A 95 -2.47 1.73 16.28
CA VAL A 95 -1.42 1.01 15.54
C VAL A 95 -1.33 1.47 14.08
N MET A 96 -2.46 1.67 13.41
CA MET A 96 -2.50 2.12 12.02
C MET A 96 -2.05 3.57 11.84
N GLU A 97 -2.44 4.49 12.73
CA GLU A 97 -1.96 5.87 12.73
C GLU A 97 -0.43 5.92 12.90
N THR A 98 0.11 5.09 13.81
CA THR A 98 1.57 4.95 13.99
C THR A 98 2.26 4.42 12.72
N LEU A 99 1.67 3.41 12.07
CA LEU A 99 2.16 2.87 10.80
C LEU A 99 2.17 3.96 9.72
N LEU A 100 1.08 4.73 9.61
CA LEU A 100 0.94 5.80 8.62
C LEU A 100 1.98 6.91 8.86
N GLU A 101 2.19 7.32 10.11
CA GLU A 101 3.19 8.33 10.45
C GLU A 101 4.62 7.84 10.17
N CYS A 102 4.93 6.57 10.48
CA CYS A 102 6.21 5.97 10.09
C CYS A 102 6.44 6.01 8.57
N LEU A 103 5.39 5.79 7.77
CA LEU A 103 5.47 5.86 6.32
C LEU A 103 5.53 7.29 5.80
N ASN A 104 4.90 8.26 6.48
CA ASN A 104 4.98 9.67 6.10
C ASN A 104 6.39 10.25 6.31
N GLU A 105 7.07 9.83 7.37
CA GLU A 105 8.48 10.17 7.63
C GLU A 105 9.47 9.41 6.73
N ALA A 106 9.00 8.40 6.00
CA ALA A 106 9.85 7.64 5.09
C ALA A 106 10.12 8.41 3.80
N GLU A 107 11.39 8.44 3.40
CA GLU A 107 11.77 8.80 2.05
C GLU A 107 11.56 7.59 1.12
N GLY A 108 11.19 7.86 -0.14
CA GLY A 108 11.08 6.82 -1.16
C GLY A 108 12.36 5.99 -1.28
N PRO A 109 12.28 4.71 -1.69
CA PRO A 109 13.44 3.84 -1.74
C PRO A 109 14.47 4.35 -2.77
N LEU A 110 15.61 4.87 -2.29
CA LEU A 110 16.76 5.21 -3.14
C LEU A 110 17.32 3.97 -3.85
N THR A 111 17.15 2.79 -3.25
CA THR A 111 17.61 1.50 -3.79
C THR A 111 16.56 0.43 -3.53
N ARG A 112 16.28 -0.38 -4.54
CA ARG A 112 15.40 -1.55 -4.43
C ARG A 112 16.00 -2.56 -3.45
N LYS A 113 15.31 -2.83 -2.34
CA LYS A 113 15.69 -3.84 -1.35
C LYS A 113 14.55 -4.86 -1.22
N PRO A 114 14.74 -6.12 -1.65
CA PRO A 114 13.67 -7.13 -1.66
C PRO A 114 12.98 -7.33 -0.31
N GLU A 115 13.73 -7.28 0.78
CA GLU A 115 13.19 -7.39 2.15
C GLU A 115 12.20 -6.26 2.49
N ARG A 116 12.46 -5.04 1.98
CA ARG A 116 11.56 -3.90 2.17
C ARG A 116 10.29 -4.08 1.35
N GLU A 117 10.41 -4.52 0.10
CA GLU A 117 9.25 -4.81 -0.75
C GLU A 117 8.37 -5.92 -0.16
N ALA A 118 8.98 -7.01 0.30
CA ALA A 118 8.27 -8.10 0.96
C ALA A 118 7.52 -7.63 2.22
N CYS A 119 8.14 -6.76 3.01
CA CYS A 119 7.50 -6.14 4.17
C CYS A 119 6.29 -5.26 3.78
N MET A 120 6.40 -4.46 2.72
CA MET A 120 5.29 -3.65 2.22
C MET A 120 4.16 -4.51 1.66
N GLY A 121 4.49 -5.62 0.98
CA GLY A 121 3.49 -6.61 0.54
C GLY A 121 2.69 -7.20 1.70
N GLN A 122 3.37 -7.55 2.82
CA GLN A 122 2.69 -8.01 4.03
C GLN A 122 1.80 -6.92 4.64
N LEU A 123 2.25 -5.66 4.64
CA LEU A 123 1.43 -4.56 5.13
C LEU A 123 0.17 -4.37 4.28
N LEU A 124 0.30 -4.40 2.95
CA LEU A 124 -0.83 -4.30 2.02
C LEU A 124 -1.84 -5.44 2.22
N GLU A 125 -1.36 -6.66 2.46
CA GLU A 125 -2.20 -7.80 2.80
C GLU A 125 -3.09 -7.50 4.01
N GLU A 126 -2.48 -7.04 5.11
CA GLU A 126 -3.22 -6.71 6.33
C GLU A 126 -4.17 -5.53 6.16
N MET A 127 -3.76 -4.48 5.42
CA MET A 127 -4.64 -3.34 5.17
C MET A 127 -5.87 -3.76 4.37
N TRP A 128 -5.71 -4.65 3.38
CA TRP A 128 -6.85 -5.19 2.66
C TRP A 128 -7.83 -5.92 3.57
N GLN A 129 -7.33 -6.79 4.45
CA GLN A 129 -8.18 -7.49 5.42
C GLN A 129 -8.96 -6.51 6.30
N VAL A 130 -8.31 -5.41 6.74
CA VAL A 130 -8.98 -4.36 7.52
C VAL A 130 -10.06 -3.65 6.70
N ILE A 131 -9.76 -3.31 5.44
CA ILE A 131 -10.70 -2.63 4.53
C ILE A 131 -11.95 -3.47 4.29
N THR A 132 -11.81 -4.78 4.09
CA THR A 132 -12.94 -5.66 3.75
C THR A 132 -13.70 -6.17 4.97
N SER A 133 -13.06 -6.26 6.14
CA SER A 133 -13.69 -6.80 7.36
C SER A 133 -14.38 -5.76 8.22
N CYS A 134 -14.17 -4.46 7.96
CA CYS A 134 -14.76 -3.37 8.74
C CYS A 134 -15.86 -2.65 7.95
N PRO A 135 -16.90 -2.11 8.61
CA PRO A 135 -17.95 -1.35 7.94
C PRO A 135 -17.38 -0.13 7.18
N PRO A 136 -17.79 0.10 5.92
CA PRO A 136 -17.32 1.26 5.15
C PRO A 136 -17.79 2.58 5.78
N GLY A 137 -17.06 3.67 5.53
CA GLY A 137 -17.36 5.00 6.09
C GLY A 137 -17.02 5.16 7.58
N THR A 138 -16.23 4.24 8.13
CA THR A 138 -15.65 4.38 9.47
C THR A 138 -14.16 4.76 9.37
N GLN A 139 -13.62 5.34 10.43
CA GLN A 139 -12.22 5.81 10.45
C GLN A 139 -11.21 4.66 10.21
N VAL A 140 -11.54 3.43 10.57
CA VAL A 140 -10.66 2.25 10.45
C VAL A 140 -10.30 1.95 8.98
N PRO A 141 -11.25 1.65 8.07
CA PRO A 141 -10.97 1.45 6.65
C PRO A 141 -10.45 2.72 5.97
N GLU A 142 -10.85 3.92 6.40
CA GLU A 142 -10.28 5.17 5.87
C GLU A 142 -8.78 5.28 6.19
N THR A 143 -8.38 4.96 7.42
CA THR A 143 -6.95 4.95 7.80
C THR A 143 -6.20 3.85 7.05
N ALA A 144 -6.80 2.66 6.87
CA ALA A 144 -6.19 1.57 6.12
C ALA A 144 -5.98 1.94 4.63
N THR A 145 -6.97 2.57 3.99
CA THR A 145 -6.83 3.07 2.60
C THR A 145 -5.77 4.17 2.49
N ALA A 146 -5.65 5.06 3.48
CA ALA A 146 -4.56 6.04 3.53
C ALA A 146 -3.18 5.38 3.63
N ILE A 147 -3.05 4.29 4.40
CA ILE A 147 -1.81 3.49 4.46
C ILE A 147 -1.51 2.86 3.10
N VAL A 148 -2.51 2.23 2.45
CA VAL A 148 -2.33 1.66 1.09
C VAL A 148 -1.87 2.74 0.12
N ALA A 149 -2.51 3.91 0.12
CA ALA A 149 -2.14 5.03 -0.73
C ALA A 149 -0.69 5.47 -0.48
N ARG A 150 -0.27 5.57 0.78
CA ARG A 150 1.10 5.96 1.14
C ARG A 150 2.14 4.91 0.75
N VAL A 151 1.85 3.63 0.98
CA VAL A 151 2.71 2.52 0.53
C VAL A 151 2.85 2.55 -0.99
N GLY A 152 1.74 2.71 -1.72
CA GLY A 152 1.74 2.80 -3.17
C GLY A 152 2.50 4.01 -3.72
N ALA A 153 2.47 5.14 -3.02
CA ALA A 153 3.26 6.32 -3.39
C ALA A 153 4.78 6.09 -3.19
N LEU A 154 5.16 5.38 -2.13
CA LEU A 154 6.57 5.06 -1.84
C LEU A 154 7.11 3.92 -2.71
N TYR A 155 6.27 2.96 -3.06
CA TYR A 155 6.66 1.70 -3.71
C TYR A 155 5.83 1.42 -4.97
N SER A 156 5.51 2.47 -5.75
CA SER A 156 4.65 2.37 -6.95
C SER A 156 5.17 1.33 -7.94
N THR A 157 6.50 1.27 -8.13
CA THR A 157 7.16 0.31 -9.02
C THR A 157 6.87 -1.14 -8.63
N MET A 158 6.74 -1.44 -7.34
CA MET A 158 6.39 -2.78 -6.86
C MET A 158 4.95 -3.13 -7.23
N MET A 159 4.01 -2.19 -7.05
CA MET A 159 2.60 -2.41 -7.39
C MET A 159 2.39 -2.56 -8.89
N ILE A 160 3.07 -1.74 -9.70
CA ILE A 160 3.02 -1.79 -11.16
C ILE A 160 3.70 -3.06 -11.70
N ALA A 161 4.81 -3.50 -11.10
CA ALA A 161 5.45 -4.75 -11.51
C ALA A 161 4.54 -5.96 -11.26
N ARG A 162 3.76 -5.95 -10.16
CA ARG A 162 2.80 -7.02 -9.86
C ARG A 162 1.58 -6.99 -10.79
N LEU A 163 1.18 -5.81 -11.28
CA LEU A 163 0.00 -5.65 -12.15
C LEU A 163 0.05 -6.56 -13.38
N ASP A 164 1.21 -6.70 -14.02
CA ASP A 164 1.39 -7.53 -15.22
C ASP A 164 0.96 -9.00 -14.99
N VAL A 165 1.41 -9.60 -13.89
CA VAL A 165 1.05 -10.98 -13.49
C VAL A 165 -0.44 -11.08 -13.15
N MET A 166 -1.01 -10.05 -12.52
CA MET A 166 -2.43 -10.04 -12.15
C MET A 166 -3.33 -9.90 -13.38
N LEU A 167 -2.94 -9.10 -14.37
CA LEU A 167 -3.69 -8.97 -15.63
C LEU A 167 -3.68 -10.27 -16.44
N GLU A 168 -2.53 -10.96 -16.50
CA GLU A 168 -2.43 -12.27 -17.15
C GLU A 168 -3.36 -13.31 -16.48
N ALA A 169 -3.42 -13.30 -15.13
CA ALA A 169 -4.33 -14.14 -14.36
C ALA A 169 -5.82 -13.86 -14.66
N LEU A 170 -6.19 -12.59 -14.88
CA LEU A 170 -7.57 -12.23 -15.26
C LEU A 170 -7.91 -12.58 -16.71
N LYS A 171 -6.90 -12.74 -17.57
CA LYS A 171 -7.04 -13.12 -18.97
C LYS A 171 -7.18 -14.62 -19.18
N ASN A 172 -6.42 -15.42 -18.43
CA ASN A 172 -6.38 -16.88 -18.58
C ASN A 172 -7.59 -17.57 -17.92
N GLU A 173 -8.27 -18.46 -18.65
CA GLU A 173 -9.43 -19.23 -18.15
C GLU A 173 -9.04 -20.32 -17.14
N GLU A 174 -7.81 -20.83 -17.20
CA GLU A 174 -7.32 -21.89 -16.31
C GLU A 174 -6.78 -21.36 -14.98
N THR A 175 -6.81 -20.04 -14.77
CA THR A 175 -6.32 -19.43 -13.54
C THR A 175 -7.20 -19.84 -12.35
N PRO A 176 -6.61 -20.37 -11.27
CA PRO A 176 -7.31 -20.70 -10.03
C PRO A 176 -8.03 -19.51 -9.39
N ASP A 177 -9.18 -19.76 -8.75
CA ASP A 177 -10.01 -18.73 -8.11
C ASP A 177 -9.24 -17.87 -7.09
N ASP A 178 -8.33 -18.47 -6.31
CA ASP A 178 -7.50 -17.76 -5.32
C ASP A 178 -6.56 -16.74 -5.99
N GLN A 179 -6.03 -17.05 -7.18
CA GLN A 179 -5.22 -16.11 -7.95
C GLN A 179 -6.06 -14.99 -8.57
N ILE A 180 -7.31 -15.28 -8.93
CA ILE A 180 -8.26 -14.28 -9.41
C ILE A 180 -8.62 -13.32 -8.28
N ASP A 181 -8.92 -13.83 -7.09
CA ASP A 181 -9.20 -13.02 -5.91
C ASP A 181 -8.01 -12.10 -5.57
N ASP A 182 -6.80 -12.64 -5.61
CA ASP A 182 -5.56 -11.87 -5.44
C ASP A 182 -5.40 -10.77 -6.50
N ALA A 183 -5.75 -11.05 -7.75
CA ALA A 183 -5.72 -10.07 -8.83
C ALA A 183 -6.75 -8.95 -8.60
N LEU A 184 -8.01 -9.28 -8.28
CA LEU A 184 -9.07 -8.30 -8.02
C LEU A 184 -8.75 -7.42 -6.80
N LYS A 185 -8.20 -8.04 -5.76
CA LYS A 185 -7.64 -7.34 -4.60
C LYS A 185 -6.55 -6.36 -5.01
N HIS A 186 -5.59 -6.79 -5.85
CA HIS A 186 -4.50 -5.94 -6.30
C HIS A 186 -5.00 -4.73 -7.10
N LEU A 187 -5.94 -4.93 -8.03
CA LEU A 187 -6.59 -3.83 -8.77
C LEU A 187 -7.28 -2.84 -7.83
N SER A 188 -8.02 -3.36 -6.85
CA SER A 188 -8.70 -2.53 -5.84
C SER A 188 -7.71 -1.71 -5.02
N MET A 189 -6.60 -2.29 -4.57
CA MET A 189 -5.56 -1.54 -3.85
C MET A 189 -4.91 -0.45 -4.70
N MET A 190 -4.64 -0.74 -5.99
CA MET A 190 -4.08 0.25 -6.90
C MET A 190 -5.00 1.46 -7.07
N SER A 191 -6.33 1.29 -6.98
CA SER A 191 -7.30 2.38 -7.08
C SER A 191 -7.19 3.44 -5.98
N TYR A 192 -6.60 3.10 -4.82
CA TYR A 192 -6.42 4.04 -3.70
C TYR A 192 -5.18 4.94 -3.84
N VAL A 193 -4.26 4.60 -4.73
CA VAL A 193 -2.94 5.23 -4.85
C VAL A 193 -2.99 6.40 -5.85
N THR A 194 -2.33 7.51 -5.50
CA THR A 194 -2.08 8.61 -6.43
C THR A 194 -0.73 8.40 -7.12
N TYR A 195 -0.75 8.14 -8.42
CA TYR A 195 0.46 7.91 -9.23
C TYR A 195 0.93 9.20 -9.90
N VAL A 196 2.22 9.28 -10.22
CA VAL A 196 2.75 10.31 -11.13
C VAL A 196 2.45 9.96 -12.58
N LEU A 197 2.45 10.94 -13.49
CA LEU A 197 2.07 10.75 -14.89
C LEU A 197 2.81 9.60 -15.58
N CYS A 198 4.13 9.49 -15.39
CA CYS A 198 4.93 8.41 -15.98
C CYS A 198 4.45 7.02 -15.55
N ASP A 199 4.00 6.87 -14.31
CA ASP A 199 3.47 5.61 -13.79
C ASP A 199 2.05 5.34 -14.29
N VAL A 200 1.21 6.38 -14.43
CA VAL A 200 -0.10 6.27 -15.08
C VAL A 200 0.06 5.75 -16.52
N ILE A 201 1.00 6.29 -17.30
CA ILE A 201 1.27 5.84 -18.67
C ILE A 201 1.72 4.36 -18.69
N LYS A 202 2.61 3.95 -17.77
CA LYS A 202 3.04 2.53 -17.67
C LYS A 202 1.86 1.61 -17.38
N ILE A 203 1.00 1.99 -16.43
CA ILE A 203 -0.19 1.21 -16.06
C ILE A 203 -1.14 1.07 -17.26
N LEU A 204 -1.39 2.17 -17.98
CA LEU A 204 -2.24 2.14 -19.18
C LEU A 204 -1.66 1.22 -20.26
N ASN A 205 -0.36 1.29 -20.52
CA ASN A 205 0.30 0.43 -21.50
C ASN A 205 0.26 -1.05 -21.10
N GLN A 206 0.43 -1.38 -19.82
CA GLN A 206 0.26 -2.76 -19.33
C GLN A 206 -1.18 -3.25 -19.49
N VAL A 207 -2.17 -2.44 -19.11
CA VAL A 207 -3.58 -2.84 -19.30
C VAL A 207 -3.88 -3.07 -20.78
N LEU A 208 -3.38 -2.21 -21.67
CA LEU A 208 -3.52 -2.36 -23.12
C LEU A 208 -2.88 -3.64 -23.66
N SER A 209 -1.69 -4.01 -23.21
CA SER A 209 -1.02 -5.23 -23.70
C SER A 209 -1.75 -6.52 -23.29
N HIS A 210 -2.54 -6.45 -22.21
CA HIS A 210 -3.31 -7.57 -21.67
C HIS A 210 -4.77 -7.58 -22.13
N TYR A 211 -5.27 -6.48 -22.69
CA TYR A 211 -6.65 -6.38 -23.15
C TYR A 211 -6.91 -7.27 -24.39
N PRO A 212 -8.11 -7.89 -24.51
CA PRO A 212 -9.16 -7.96 -23.50
C PRO A 212 -8.84 -8.99 -22.41
N VAL A 213 -9.18 -8.64 -21.17
CA VAL A 213 -9.33 -9.60 -20.06
C VAL A 213 -10.69 -10.29 -20.15
N ARG A 214 -10.92 -11.34 -19.34
CA ARG A 214 -12.24 -11.99 -19.30
C ARG A 214 -13.34 -10.99 -18.93
N LYS A 215 -14.52 -11.16 -19.54
CA LYS A 215 -15.63 -10.19 -19.50
C LYS A 215 -16.05 -9.84 -18.07
N GLU A 216 -16.12 -10.83 -17.17
CA GLU A 216 -16.52 -10.65 -15.78
C GLU A 216 -15.55 -9.79 -14.94
N TYR A 217 -14.29 -9.62 -15.36
CA TYR A 217 -13.31 -8.78 -14.65
C TYR A 217 -13.04 -7.45 -15.34
N THR A 218 -13.68 -7.21 -16.49
CA THR A 218 -13.50 -5.96 -17.24
C THR A 218 -13.94 -4.75 -16.40
N GLU A 219 -15.01 -4.86 -15.62
CA GLU A 219 -15.50 -3.78 -14.76
C GLU A 219 -14.49 -3.41 -13.67
N ALA A 220 -13.90 -4.39 -12.98
CA ALA A 220 -12.91 -4.15 -11.93
C ALA A 220 -11.66 -3.45 -12.48
N MET A 221 -11.16 -3.90 -13.63
CA MET A 221 -10.03 -3.28 -14.34
C MET A 221 -10.36 -1.83 -14.75
N CYS A 222 -11.56 -1.59 -15.29
CA CYS A 222 -12.01 -0.25 -15.67
C CYS A 222 -12.14 0.68 -14.46
N SER A 223 -12.71 0.19 -13.37
CA SER A 223 -12.88 0.95 -12.12
C SER A 223 -11.53 1.39 -11.54
N MET A 224 -10.54 0.49 -11.55
CA MET A 224 -9.16 0.81 -11.17
C MET A 224 -8.59 1.94 -12.05
N LEU A 225 -8.67 1.80 -13.38
CA LEU A 225 -8.13 2.81 -14.31
C LEU A 225 -8.79 4.18 -14.12
N CYS A 226 -10.13 4.22 -14.01
CA CYS A 226 -10.87 5.44 -13.75
C CYS A 226 -10.39 6.12 -12.47
N SER A 227 -10.25 5.36 -11.37
CA SER A 227 -9.81 5.90 -10.09
C SER A 227 -8.39 6.46 -10.15
N ILE A 228 -7.46 5.74 -10.79
CA ILE A 228 -6.07 6.16 -10.96
C ILE A 228 -5.98 7.47 -11.75
N ILE A 229 -6.66 7.53 -12.89
CA ILE A 229 -6.64 8.71 -13.75
C ILE A 229 -7.27 9.91 -13.04
N TRP A 230 -8.43 9.71 -12.39
CA TRP A 230 -9.11 10.78 -11.69
C TRP A 230 -8.26 11.35 -10.54
N LYS A 231 -7.66 10.48 -9.72
CA LYS A 231 -6.73 10.90 -8.66
C LYS A 231 -5.53 11.65 -9.20
N TRP A 232 -4.97 11.23 -10.34
CA TRP A 232 -3.87 11.95 -10.97
C TRP A 232 -4.30 13.34 -11.46
N ILE A 233 -5.49 13.46 -12.08
CA ILE A 233 -6.07 14.74 -12.52
C ILE A 233 -6.28 15.67 -11.32
N GLU A 234 -6.92 15.18 -10.25
CA GLU A 234 -7.18 15.94 -9.02
C GLU A 234 -5.88 16.43 -8.36
N ALA A 235 -4.83 15.61 -8.40
CA ALA A 235 -3.53 15.96 -7.82
C ALA A 235 -2.67 16.86 -8.74
N ASN A 236 -2.92 16.88 -10.05
CA ASN A 236 -2.08 17.57 -11.03
C ASN A 236 -2.92 18.38 -12.06
N PRO A 237 -3.80 19.30 -11.63
CA PRO A 237 -4.71 20.00 -12.53
C PRO A 237 -3.98 20.83 -13.59
N ASP A 238 -2.85 21.45 -13.24
CA ASP A 238 -2.06 22.26 -14.17
C ASP A 238 -1.39 21.39 -15.26
N GLN A 239 -0.81 20.25 -14.88
CA GLN A 239 -0.21 19.32 -15.84
C GLN A 239 -1.27 18.75 -16.78
N PHE A 240 -2.45 18.43 -16.26
CA PHE A 240 -3.58 18.01 -17.07
C PHE A 240 -4.03 19.11 -18.03
N GLY A 241 -4.09 20.36 -17.56
CA GLY A 241 -4.37 21.52 -18.41
C GLY A 241 -3.35 21.68 -19.53
N LEU A 242 -2.05 21.47 -19.28
CA LEU A 242 -1.03 21.51 -20.33
C LEU A 242 -1.20 20.37 -21.34
N LEU A 243 -1.46 19.15 -20.84
CA LEU A 243 -1.65 17.98 -21.68
C LEU A 243 -2.87 18.09 -22.62
N GLN A 244 -3.91 18.81 -22.22
CA GLN A 244 -5.05 19.13 -23.09
C GLN A 244 -4.68 19.96 -24.32
N HIS A 245 -3.60 20.74 -24.22
CA HIS A 245 -3.18 21.69 -25.26
C HIS A 245 -1.90 21.25 -26.00
N SER A 246 -1.25 20.18 -25.54
CA SER A 246 -0.05 19.61 -26.15
C SER A 246 -0.31 18.15 -26.55
N ALA A 247 -0.14 17.82 -27.83
CA ALA A 247 -0.22 16.43 -28.29
C ALA A 247 0.91 15.61 -27.64
N HIS A 248 0.62 14.92 -26.55
CA HIS A 248 1.57 14.03 -25.91
C HIS A 248 1.57 12.70 -26.66
N GLU A 249 2.51 12.53 -27.58
CA GLU A 249 2.58 11.43 -28.57
C GLU A 249 2.39 10.03 -27.95
N GLN A 250 2.93 9.80 -26.74
CA GLN A 250 2.77 8.52 -26.04
C GLN A 250 1.37 8.29 -25.46
N LEU A 251 0.66 9.35 -25.03
CA LEU A 251 -0.69 9.24 -24.47
C LEU A 251 -1.74 9.14 -25.58
N SER A 252 -1.57 9.90 -26.66
CA SER A 252 -2.48 9.87 -27.81
C SER A 252 -2.52 8.49 -28.48
N GLY A 253 -1.38 7.81 -28.60
CA GLY A 253 -1.31 6.45 -29.13
C GLY A 253 -2.01 5.42 -28.23
N THR A 254 -1.73 5.46 -26.93
CA THR A 254 -2.31 4.56 -25.92
C THR A 254 -3.83 4.75 -25.78
N LEU A 255 -4.30 6.00 -25.68
CA LEU A 255 -5.71 6.30 -25.50
C LEU A 255 -6.54 6.07 -26.77
N GLY A 256 -5.96 6.27 -27.95
CA GLY A 256 -6.61 5.96 -29.23
C GLY A 256 -6.94 4.47 -29.37
N VAL A 257 -6.05 3.58 -28.91
CA VAL A 257 -6.29 2.13 -28.91
C VAL A 257 -7.36 1.75 -27.89
N LEU A 258 -7.33 2.32 -26.67
CA LEU A 258 -8.37 2.09 -25.66
C LEU A 258 -9.76 2.52 -26.17
N TRP A 259 -9.83 3.61 -26.93
CA TRP A 259 -11.08 4.14 -27.50
C TRP A 259 -11.64 3.24 -28.62
N LEU A 260 -10.76 2.68 -29.48
CA LEU A 260 -11.14 1.76 -30.55
C LEU A 260 -11.69 0.41 -30.06
N HIS A 261 -11.34 0.00 -28.84
CA HIS A 261 -11.72 -1.29 -28.26
C HIS A 261 -13.08 -1.30 -27.52
N GLU A 262 -13.95 -0.32 -27.81
CA GLU A 262 -15.30 -0.20 -27.22
C GLU A 262 -15.32 -0.20 -25.68
N LEU A 263 -14.29 0.32 -25.02
CA LEU A 263 -14.33 0.67 -23.60
C LEU A 263 -15.21 1.92 -23.34
N HIS A 264 -16.38 1.98 -24.00
CA HIS A 264 -17.42 3.00 -23.84
C HIS A 264 -17.98 3.04 -22.41
N CYS A 265 -17.82 1.96 -21.63
CA CYS A 265 -18.22 1.87 -20.22
C CYS A 265 -17.32 2.68 -19.28
N LEU A 266 -16.13 3.09 -19.73
CA LEU A 266 -15.37 4.06 -18.96
C LEU A 266 -16.13 5.38 -19.03
N ALA A 267 -16.40 6.02 -17.89
CA ALA A 267 -16.80 7.43 -17.81
C ALA A 267 -15.67 8.39 -18.28
N MET A 268 -14.87 7.94 -19.24
CA MET A 268 -13.78 8.58 -19.97
C MET A 268 -14.19 9.43 -21.19
N PRO A 269 -15.47 9.69 -21.57
CA PRO A 269 -15.72 10.52 -22.75
C PRO A 269 -15.00 11.86 -22.64
N LYS A 270 -15.01 12.50 -21.47
CA LYS A 270 -14.35 13.80 -21.28
C LYS A 270 -12.83 13.70 -21.15
N VAL A 271 -12.29 12.65 -20.53
CA VAL A 271 -10.83 12.51 -20.37
C VAL A 271 -10.20 12.11 -21.69
N VAL A 272 -10.77 11.15 -22.44
CA VAL A 272 -10.26 10.74 -23.75
C VAL A 272 -10.45 11.82 -24.81
N LEU A 273 -11.56 12.59 -24.78
CA LEU A 273 -11.72 13.78 -25.64
C LEU A 273 -10.71 14.90 -25.35
N CYS A 274 -10.02 14.87 -24.21
CA CYS A 274 -8.99 15.84 -23.87
C CYS A 274 -7.60 15.47 -24.41
N PHE A 275 -7.42 14.24 -24.90
CA PHE A 275 -6.13 13.72 -25.40
C PHE A 275 -6.17 13.31 -26.88
N ALA A 276 -7.33 13.45 -27.55
CA ALA A 276 -7.54 13.21 -28.98
C ALA A 276 -7.65 14.55 -29.73
#